data_AF-A0A7W7YXX7-F1
#
_entry.id   AF-A0A7W7YXX7-F1
#
_cell.length_a   1.000
_cell.length_b   1.000
_cell.length_c   1.000
_cell.angle_alpha   90.00
_cell.angle_beta   90.00
_cell.angle_gamma   90.00
#
_symmetry.space_group_name_H-M   'P 1'
#
loop_
_entity.id
_entity.type
_entity.pdbx_description
1 polymer ?
#
loop_
_entity_poly.entity_id
_entity_poly.type
_entity_poly.pdbx_seq_one_letter_code
_entity_poly.pdbx_strand_id
1 'polypeptide(L)' 'MQNDNDNHSDGRKVLSPAAQRALQEAEERRKAARPVERAPEIGGRGGEDPARFGDWEIKGRAIDF' A
#
# COMPACT_ATOMS: atom_id res chain seq x y z
N MET A 1 1.85 -20.05 -16.68
CA MET A 1 2.76 -19.03 -16.13
C MET A 1 2.20 -18.66 -14.76
N GLN A 2 2.51 -19.48 -13.76
CA GLN A 2 2.11 -19.26 -12.37
C GLN A 2 3.00 -18.14 -11.78
N ASN A 3 2.38 -17.06 -11.32
CA ASN A 3 3.03 -16.08 -10.46
C ASN A 3 2.63 -16.41 -9.03
N ASP A 4 3.38 -17.31 -8.40
CA ASP A 4 3.22 -17.66 -7.00
C ASP A 4 3.95 -16.59 -6.16
N ASN A 5 3.22 -15.56 -5.75
CA ASN A 5 3.69 -14.56 -4.81
C ASN A 5 3.65 -15.15 -3.39
N ASP A 6 4.66 -15.94 -3.05
CA ASP A 6 4.79 -16.65 -1.77
C ASP A 6 5.20 -15.72 -0.61
N ASN A 7 4.38 -14.69 -0.34
CA ASN A 7 4.42 -14.00 0.96
C ASN A 7 3.53 -14.73 1.98
N HIS A 8 3.79 -16.02 2.18
CA HIS A 8 3.19 -16.80 3.25
C HIS A 8 4.05 -16.67 4.50
N SER A 9 3.83 -15.60 5.28
CA SER A 9 4.25 -15.61 6.68
C SER A 9 3.38 -16.63 7.43
N ASP A 10 3.85 -17.88 7.47
CA ASP A 10 3.23 -18.99 8.20
C ASP A 10 3.17 -18.68 9.70
N GLY A 11 2.02 -18.14 10.10
CA GLY A 11 1.74 -17.67 11.44
C GLY A 11 0.84 -16.46 11.36
N ARG A 12 -0.48 -16.67 11.14
CA ARG A 12 -1.49 -15.61 11.30
C ARG A 12 -1.32 -15.02 12.69
N LYS A 13 -0.60 -13.90 12.81
CA LYS A 13 -0.46 -13.18 14.08
C LYS A 13 -1.87 -12.76 14.45
N VAL A 14 -2.42 -13.40 15.47
CA VAL A 14 -3.73 -13.04 16.02
C VAL A 14 -3.65 -11.57 16.39
N LEU A 15 -4.46 -10.75 15.73
CA LEU A 15 -4.49 -9.32 15.99
C LEU A 15 -4.90 -9.11 17.45
N SER A 16 -4.08 -8.36 18.19
CA SER A 16 -4.44 -7.99 19.56
C SER A 16 -5.75 -7.19 19.56
N PRO A 17 -6.51 -7.19 20.67
CA PRO A 17 -7.72 -6.36 20.77
C PRO A 17 -7.45 -4.87 20.53
N ALA A 18 -6.24 -4.40 20.82
CA ALA A 18 -5.82 -3.03 20.51
C ALA A 18 -5.66 -2.80 18.99
N ALA A 19 -5.07 -3.76 18.27
CA ALA A 19 -4.91 -3.66 16.82
C ALA A 19 -6.25 -3.68 16.08
N GLN A 20 -7.20 -4.50 16.54
CA GLN A 20 -8.55 -4.55 15.97
C GLN A 20 -9.29 -3.21 16.13
N ARG A 21 -9.23 -2.61 17.33
CA ARG A 21 -9.82 -1.28 17.58
C ARG A 21 -9.19 -0.19 16.70
N ALA A 22 -7.86 -0.20 16.56
CA ALA A 22 -7.16 0.78 15.72
C ALA A 22 -7.57 0.68 14.23
N LEU A 23 -7.74 -0.54 13.72
CA LEU A 23 -8.22 -0.77 12.36
C LEU A 23 -9.66 -0.29 12.17
N GLN A 24 -10.53 -0.56 13.13
CA GLN A 24 -11.92 -0.11 13.10
C GLN A 24 -12.02 1.43 13.10
N GLU A 25 -11.27 2.11 13.96
CA GLU A 25 -11.23 3.59 13.97
C GLU A 25 -10.66 4.15 12.65
N ALA A 26 -9.63 3.53 12.08
CA ALA A 26 -9.08 3.93 10.80
C ALA A 26 -10.09 3.74 9.65
N GLU A 27 -10.88 2.66 9.67
CA GLU A 27 -11.99 2.46 8.73
C GLU A 27 -13.09 3.50 8.90
N GLU A 28 -13.50 3.79 10.14
CA GLU A 28 -14.48 4.83 10.44
C GLU A 28 -13.99 6.20 9.95
N ARG A 29 -12.70 6.52 10.14
CA ARG A 29 -12.06 7.73 9.61
C ARG A 29 -12.08 7.74 8.08
N ARG A 30 -11.79 6.63 7.40
CA ARG A 30 -11.84 6.53 5.93
C ARG A 30 -13.26 6.68 5.39
N LYS A 31 -14.26 6.12 6.07
CA LYS A 31 -15.69 6.25 5.70
C LYS A 31 -16.21 7.67 5.92
N ALA A 32 -15.76 8.35 6.97
CA ALA A 32 -16.11 9.73 7.27
C ALA A 32 -15.33 10.76 6.43
N ALA A 33 -14.15 10.37 5.92
CA ALA A 33 -13.37 11.21 5.02
C ALA A 33 -14.09 11.32 3.67
N ARG A 34 -14.29 12.56 3.22
CA ARG A 34 -14.75 12.80 1.85
C ARG A 34 -13.68 12.32 0.87
N PRO A 35 -14.05 11.65 -0.23
CA PRO A 35 -13.10 11.30 -1.27
C PRO A 35 -12.47 12.61 -1.77
N VAL A 36 -11.17 12.75 -1.55
CA VAL A 36 -10.40 13.84 -2.15
C VAL A 36 -10.07 13.36 -3.55
N GLU A 37 -10.74 13.91 -4.56
CA GLU A 37 -10.32 13.77 -5.94
C GLU A 37 -8.95 14.42 -6.07
N ARG A 38 -7.92 13.57 -6.01
CA ARG A 38 -6.57 13.99 -6.38
C ARG A 38 -6.53 14.01 -7.91
N ALA A 39 -6.03 15.11 -8.46
CA ALA A 39 -5.78 15.18 -9.89
C ALA A 39 -4.91 13.96 -10.27
N PRO A 40 -5.26 13.26 -11.37
CA PRO A 40 -4.46 12.13 -11.81
C PRO A 40 -3.02 12.61 -12.07
N GLU A 41 -2.05 11.85 -11.58
CA GLU A 41 -0.66 12.11 -11.93
C GLU A 41 -0.47 11.87 -13.42
N ILE A 42 -0.15 12.92 -14.17
CA ILE A 42 0.09 12.84 -15.62
C ILE A 42 1.56 12.51 -15.82
N GLY A 43 1.85 11.37 -16.46
CA GLY A 43 3.22 10.90 -16.68
C GLY A 43 3.90 10.29 -15.46
N GLY A 44 3.19 10.19 -14.33
CA GLY A 44 3.63 9.46 -13.15
C GLY A 44 3.57 7.94 -13.36
N ARG A 45 4.35 7.21 -12.56
CA ARG A 45 4.44 5.74 -12.61
C ARG A 45 3.11 5.05 -12.23
N GLY A 46 2.19 5.83 -11.63
CA GLY A 46 1.05 5.30 -10.86
C GLY A 46 1.56 4.63 -9.59
N GLY A 47 0.81 4.73 -8.50
CA GLY A 47 1.22 4.16 -7.21
C GLY A 47 1.86 5.17 -6.26
N GLU A 48 2.41 4.69 -5.15
CA GLU A 48 2.98 5.54 -4.11
C GLU A 48 4.38 6.05 -4.49
N ASP A 49 4.75 7.21 -3.96
CA ASP A 49 5.99 7.91 -4.30
C ASP A 49 7.26 7.04 -4.08
N PRO A 50 8.01 6.70 -5.16
CA PRO A 50 9.24 5.91 -5.06
C PRO A 50 10.27 6.48 -4.07
N ALA A 51 10.33 7.79 -3.92
CA ALA A 51 11.24 8.43 -2.96
C ALA A 51 10.83 8.17 -1.51
N ARG A 52 9.54 7.95 -1.24
CA ARG A 52 9.03 7.63 0.09
C ARG A 52 9.09 6.14 0.42
N PHE A 53 8.88 5.29 -0.57
CA PHE A 53 8.70 3.85 -0.36
C PHE A 53 9.85 2.98 -0.87
N GLY A 54 10.86 3.59 -1.53
CA GLY A 54 12.06 2.89 -1.99
C GLY A 54 11.86 2.05 -3.26
N ASP A 55 10.70 2.11 -3.90
CA ASP A 55 10.38 1.33 -5.11
C ASP A 55 10.85 2.07 -6.38
N TRP A 56 12.17 2.18 -6.52
CA TRP A 56 12.80 2.74 -7.71
C TRP A 56 12.93 1.71 -8.85
N GLU A 57 12.47 0.48 -8.64
CA GLU A 57 12.67 -0.62 -9.57
C GLU A 57 11.53 -0.74 -10.58
N ILE A 58 11.87 -0.67 -11.87
CA ILE A 58 10.96 -0.99 -12.96
C ILE A 58 11.51 -2.22 -13.69
N LYS A 59 10.79 -3.34 -13.63
CA LYS A 59 11.19 -4.63 -14.24
C LYS A 59 12.59 -5.10 -13.78
N GLY A 60 12.90 -4.93 -12.49
CA GLY A 60 14.17 -5.34 -11.90
C GLY A 60 15.36 -4.44 -12.26
N ARG A 61 15.09 -3.20 -12.69
CA ARG A 61 16.12 -2.16 -12.91
C ARG A 61 15.78 -0.95 -12.08
N ALA A 62 16.72 -0.48 -11.27
CA ALA A 62 16.62 0.83 -10.64
C ALA A 62 16.60 1.91 -11.72
N ILE A 63 15.49 2.65 -11.81
CA ILE A 63 15.30 3.78 -12.72
C ILE A 63 15.13 5.04 -11.89
N ASP A 64 16.18 5.86 -11.86
CA ASP A 64 16.14 7.27 -11.47
C ASP A 64 15.98 8.12 -12.74
N PHE A 65 15.38 9.31 -12.63
CA PHE A 65 14.91 10.26 -13.69
C PHE A 65 13.78 9.78 -14.63
#